data_AF-A0A928HXP8-F1
#
_entry.id   AF-A0A928HXP8-F1
#
_cell.length_a   1.000
_cell.length_b   1.000
_cell.length_c   1.000
_cell.angle_alpha   90.00
_cell.angle_beta   90.00
_cell.angle_gamma   90.00
#
_symmetry.space_group_name_H-M   'P 1'
#
loop_
_entity.id
_entity.type
_entity.pdbx_description
1 polymer ?
#
loop_
_entity_poly.entity_id
_entity_poly.type
_entity_poly.pdbx_seq_one_letter_code
_entity_poly.pdbx_strand_id
1 'polypeptide(L)'
;MNDILAAADHPVVIEGHKYVGVKLRITNNGPDRAGPYIDLGRHIVGTSKGAYYEHYMDTAGYPGDEYLAEVYRLEPGESGEGWLYYQVPGDFTPTGMVFEDYRIDPDDPPETLIFIPTID
;
A
#
# COMPACT_ATOMS: atom_id res chain seq x y z
N MET A 1 13.12 2.31 10.10
CA MET A 1 13.61 1.79 8.81
C MET A 1 12.80 0.52 8.57
N ASN A 2 11.85 0.56 7.63
CA ASN A 2 10.93 -0.55 7.40
C ASN A 2 11.52 -1.43 6.28
N ASP A 3 11.76 -2.70 6.58
CA ASP A 3 12.14 -3.68 5.56
C ASP A 3 10.90 -4.00 4.73
N ILE A 4 10.91 -3.57 3.46
CA ILE A 4 9.80 -3.77 2.52
C ILE A 4 10.31 -4.60 1.36
N LEU A 5 9.91 -5.87 1.34
CA LEU A 5 10.12 -6.79 0.24
C LEU A 5 8.85 -6.78 -0.60
N ALA A 6 8.86 -6.03 -1.71
CA ALA A 6 7.75 -6.08 -2.66
C ALA A 6 7.81 -7.38 -3.48
N ALA A 7 6.69 -8.10 -3.54
CA ALA A 7 6.47 -9.19 -4.48
C ALA A 7 5.30 -8.80 -5.39
N ALA A 8 5.54 -8.77 -6.70
CA ALA A 8 4.51 -8.54 -7.70
C ALA A 8 3.96 -9.89 -8.18
N ASP A 9 2.68 -10.16 -7.95
CA ASP A 9 1.99 -11.27 -8.62
C ASP A 9 1.45 -10.78 -9.98
N HIS A 10 1.47 -11.64 -11.00
CA HIS A 10 1.25 -11.24 -12.39
C HIS A 10 -0.12 -10.55 -12.59
N PRO A 11 -0.19 -9.44 -13.35
CA PRO A 11 -1.43 -8.69 -13.51
C PRO A 11 -2.47 -9.49 -14.30
N VAL A 12 -3.64 -9.75 -13.70
CA VAL A 12 -4.85 -10.15 -14.44
C VAL A 12 -5.46 -8.90 -15.07
N VAL A 13 -5.64 -8.92 -16.40
CA VAL A 13 -6.20 -7.81 -17.17
C VAL A 13 -7.72 -7.99 -17.30
N ILE A 14 -8.49 -6.99 -16.85
CA ILE A 14 -9.93 -6.90 -17.06
C ILE A 14 -10.21 -5.54 -17.69
N GLU A 15 -10.78 -5.50 -18.90
CA GLU A 15 -11.26 -4.27 -19.56
C GLU A 15 -10.25 -3.10 -19.59
N GLY A 16 -8.98 -3.36 -19.92
CA GLY A 16 -7.96 -2.30 -19.99
C GLY A 16 -7.42 -1.82 -18.63
N HIS A 17 -7.86 -2.44 -17.55
CA HIS A 17 -7.34 -2.26 -16.19
C HIS A 17 -6.52 -3.48 -15.80
N LYS A 18 -5.61 -3.28 -14.83
CA LYS A 18 -4.88 -4.35 -14.18
C LYS A 18 -4.89 -4.17 -12.68
N TYR A 19 -4.67 -5.25 -11.95
CA TYR A 19 -4.51 -5.21 -10.51
C TYR A 19 -3.02 -5.27 -10.16
N VAL A 20 -2.57 -4.37 -9.28
CA VAL A 20 -1.24 -4.40 -8.67
C VAL A 20 -1.41 -4.75 -7.21
N GLY A 21 -0.84 -5.89 -6.81
CA GLY A 21 -0.76 -6.32 -5.42
C GLY A 21 0.56 -5.88 -4.79
N VAL A 22 0.51 -5.33 -3.58
CA VAL A 22 1.71 -5.01 -2.78
C VAL A 22 1.58 -5.67 -1.41
N LYS A 23 2.48 -6.62 -1.10
CA LYS A 23 2.60 -7.20 0.24
C LYS A 23 3.44 -6.27 1.11
N LEU A 24 2.95 -5.99 2.30
CA LEU A 24 3.59 -5.12 3.27
C LEU A 24 3.80 -5.86 4.58
N ARG A 25 4.92 -5.55 5.23
CA ARG A 25 5.12 -5.79 6.66
C ARG A 25 5.14 -4.44 7.37
N ILE A 26 4.26 -4.26 8.34
CA ILE A 26 4.11 -3.02 9.09
C ILE A 26 4.40 -3.31 10.55
N THR A 27 5.23 -2.46 11.18
CA THR A 27 5.55 -2.54 12.61
C THR A 27 5.08 -1.28 13.30
N ASN A 28 4.32 -1.42 14.39
CA ASN A 28 3.94 -0.29 15.22
C ASN A 28 5.10 0.09 16.15
N ASN A 29 5.86 1.11 15.78
CA ASN A 29 6.93 1.67 16.62
C ASN A 29 6.46 2.82 17.54
N GLY A 30 5.16 3.15 17.49
CA GLY A 30 4.57 4.20 18.30
C GLY A 30 4.22 3.73 19.73
N PRO A 31 3.91 4.67 20.63
CA PRO A 31 3.52 4.34 22.00
C PRO A 31 2.08 3.83 22.12
N ASP A 32 1.23 4.13 21.12
CA ASP A 32 -0.18 3.78 21.11
C ASP A 32 -0.48 2.69 20.06
N ARG A 33 -1.52 1.90 20.30
CA ARG A 33 -2.03 0.94 19.33
C ARG A 33 -2.40 1.63 18.00
N ALA A 34 -2.18 0.93 16.89
CA ALA A 34 -2.44 1.41 15.55
C ALA A 34 -3.20 0.38 14.73
N GLY A 35 -4.15 0.80 13.90
CA GLY A 35 -4.77 -0.02 12.87
C GLY A 35 -4.17 0.33 11.50
N PRO A 36 -3.28 -0.51 10.93
CA PRO A 36 -2.59 -0.20 9.68
C PRO A 36 -3.50 0.03 8.47
N TYR A 37 -4.75 -0.44 8.52
CA TYR A 37 -5.72 -0.21 7.46
C TYR A 37 -6.50 1.11 7.60
N ILE A 38 -6.78 1.52 8.84
CA ILE A 38 -7.70 2.63 9.14
C ILE A 38 -6.96 3.94 9.48
N ASP A 39 -5.76 3.82 10.07
CA ASP A 39 -5.01 4.97 10.58
C ASP A 39 -3.97 5.47 9.56
N LEU A 40 -3.65 4.65 8.55
CA LEU A 40 -2.70 4.97 7.50
C LEU A 40 -3.43 5.22 6.17
N GLY A 41 -3.28 6.42 5.62
CA GLY A 41 -3.54 6.68 4.20
C GLY A 41 -2.54 5.91 3.36
N ARG A 42 -3.00 5.29 2.27
CA ARG A 42 -2.15 4.49 1.36
C ARG A 42 -2.56 4.71 -0.08
N HIS A 43 -1.62 5.12 -0.92
CA HIS A 43 -1.83 5.20 -2.36
C HIS A 43 -0.61 4.72 -3.14
N ILE A 44 -0.83 4.20 -4.34
CA ILE A 44 0.23 3.73 -5.22
C ILE A 44 0.59 4.82 -6.23
N VAL A 45 1.89 4.98 -6.46
CA VAL A 45 2.43 5.97 -7.41
C VAL A 45 3.23 5.29 -8.51
N GLY A 46 3.24 5.91 -9.68
CA GLY A 46 3.90 5.34 -10.84
C GLY A 46 3.76 6.21 -12.08
N THR A 47 3.85 5.56 -13.24
CA THR A 47 3.70 6.21 -14.54
C THR A 47 2.64 5.53 -15.38
N SER A 48 1.81 6.29 -16.08
CA SER A 48 0.86 5.79 -17.09
C SER A 48 0.87 6.78 -18.26
N LYS A 49 0.86 6.28 -19.50
CA LYS A 49 0.97 7.07 -20.74
C LYS A 49 2.15 8.07 -20.74
N GLY A 50 3.25 7.72 -20.06
CA GLY A 50 4.45 8.57 -19.96
C GLY A 50 4.33 9.75 -19.00
N ALA A 51 3.26 9.83 -18.21
CA ALA A 51 3.06 10.85 -17.19
C ALA A 51 3.00 10.22 -15.80
N TYR A 52 3.34 11.02 -14.78
CA TYR A 52 3.16 10.66 -13.39
C TYR A 52 1.68 10.38 -13.08
N TYR A 53 1.43 9.33 -12.30
CA TYR A 53 0.10 8.88 -11.93
C TYR A 53 0.08 8.45 -10.46
N GLU A 54 -0.90 8.97 -9.72
CA GLU A 54 -1.22 8.58 -8.35
C GLU A 54 -2.60 7.94 -8.32
N HIS A 55 -2.73 6.91 -7.49
CA HIS A 55 -3.98 6.18 -7.39
C HIS A 55 -4.36 5.89 -5.94
N TYR A 56 -5.42 6.58 -5.52
CA TYR A 56 -5.95 6.59 -4.15
C TYR A 56 -7.15 5.67 -3.95
N MET A 57 -7.50 4.83 -4.94
CA MET A 57 -8.75 4.08 -4.88
C MET A 57 -8.80 3.15 -3.67
N ASP A 58 -10.00 2.98 -3.13
CA ASP A 58 -10.32 1.97 -2.12
C ASP A 58 -9.74 0.65 -2.58
N THR A 59 -8.77 0.15 -1.82
CA THR A 59 -8.08 -1.09 -2.12
C THR A 59 -9.12 -2.17 -2.36
N ALA A 60 -9.01 -2.84 -3.52
CA ALA A 60 -9.97 -3.88 -3.85
C ALA A 60 -9.94 -4.93 -2.73
N GLY A 61 -11.10 -5.18 -2.11
CA GLY A 61 -11.20 -6.13 -1.02
C GLY A 61 -10.64 -7.48 -1.47
N TYR A 62 -9.60 -7.95 -0.80
CA TYR A 62 -9.04 -9.26 -1.05
C TYR A 62 -9.68 -10.27 -0.09
N PRO A 63 -10.42 -11.27 -0.60
CA PRO A 63 -11.14 -12.22 0.24
C PRO A 63 -10.25 -13.29 0.88
N GLY A 64 -8.91 -13.20 0.78
CA GLY A 64 -7.98 -14.13 1.41
C GLY A 64 -7.43 -13.63 2.74
N ASP A 65 -6.97 -14.56 3.57
CA ASP A 65 -6.51 -14.35 4.97
C ASP A 65 -5.31 -13.40 5.14
N GLU A 66 -4.71 -12.94 4.04
CA GLU A 66 -3.56 -12.04 4.05
C GLU A 66 -3.93 -10.61 3.63
N TYR A 67 -5.20 -10.21 3.63
CA TYR A 67 -5.55 -8.82 3.30
C TYR A 67 -5.15 -7.86 4.44
N LEU A 68 -4.55 -6.70 4.12
CA LEU A 68 -4.08 -5.79 5.17
C LEU A 68 -5.22 -5.21 6.03
N ALA A 69 -6.48 -5.22 5.54
CA ALA A 69 -7.63 -4.86 6.37
C ALA A 69 -7.89 -5.84 7.52
N GLU A 70 -7.48 -7.10 7.37
CA GLU A 70 -7.60 -8.13 8.41
C GLU A 70 -6.52 -7.96 9.50
N VAL A 71 -5.49 -7.14 9.25
CA VAL A 71 -4.56 -6.67 10.30
C VAL A 71 -5.22 -5.53 11.07
N TYR A 72 -6.16 -5.90 11.96
CA TYR A 72 -7.07 -4.94 12.58
C TYR A 72 -6.35 -3.93 13.49
N ARG A 73 -5.46 -4.41 14.38
CA ARG A 73 -4.69 -3.58 15.33
C ARG A 73 -3.35 -4.21 15.67
N LEU A 74 -2.34 -3.37 15.80
CA LEU A 74 -1.01 -3.69 16.29
C LEU A 74 -0.75 -2.91 17.59
N GLU A 75 -0.43 -3.63 18.66
CA GLU A 75 0.09 -3.03 19.89
C GLU A 75 1.54 -2.52 19.70
N PRO A 76 2.06 -1.66 20.59
CA PRO A 76 3.43 -1.18 20.51
C PRO A 76 4.45 -2.32 20.40
N GLY A 77 5.27 -2.29 19.35
CA GLY A 77 6.29 -3.30 19.04
C GLY A 77 5.80 -4.48 18.20
N GLU A 78 4.50 -4.60 17.92
CA GLU A 78 3.98 -5.68 17.09
C GLU A 78 4.18 -5.40 15.59
N SER A 79 4.34 -6.49 14.83
CA SER A 79 4.35 -6.48 13.37
C SER A 79 3.15 -7.26 12.82
N GLY A 80 2.56 -6.76 11.73
CA GLY A 80 1.59 -7.48 10.91
C GLY A 80 2.00 -7.47 9.45
N GLU A 81 1.56 -8.47 8.70
CA GLU A 81 1.76 -8.56 7.26
C GLU A 81 0.42 -8.60 6.53
N GLY A 82 0.34 -7.97 5.37
CA GLY A 82 -0.85 -8.04 4.54
C GLY A 82 -0.69 -7.42 3.16
N TRP A 83 -1.60 -7.78 2.26
CA TRP A 83 -1.66 -7.32 0.89
C TRP A 83 -2.58 -6.10 0.74
N LEU A 84 -2.22 -5.26 -0.21
CA LEU A 84 -3.08 -4.23 -0.80
C LEU A 84 -3.19 -4.46 -2.29
N TYR A 85 -4.40 -4.35 -2.84
CA TYR A 85 -4.64 -4.50 -4.27
C TYR A 85 -5.23 -3.23 -4.85
N TYR A 86 -4.58 -2.71 -5.89
CA TYR A 86 -4.96 -1.49 -6.59
C TYR A 86 -5.36 -1.82 -8.03
N GLN A 87 -6.57 -1.43 -8.45
CA GLN A 87 -6.97 -1.52 -9.85
C GLN A 87 -6.52 -0.25 -10.58
N VAL A 88 -5.51 -0.39 -11.42
CA VAL A 88 -4.82 0.72 -12.11
C VAL A 88 -4.99 0.59 -13.63
N PRO A 89 -4.69 1.65 -14.41
CA PRO A 89 -4.61 1.55 -15.86
C PRO A 89 -3.70 0.40 -16.32
N GLY A 90 -4.05 -0.29 -17.41
CA GLY A 90 -3.28 -1.43 -17.91
C GLY A 90 -1.82 -1.13 -18.22
N ASP A 91 -1.52 0.10 -18.62
CA ASP A 91 -0.17 0.60 -18.93
C ASP A 91 0.59 1.18 -17.72
N PHE A 92 -0.02 1.15 -16.53
CA PHE A 92 0.57 1.74 -15.32
C PHE A 92 1.84 1.00 -14.86
N THR A 93 2.98 1.66 -14.78
CA THR A 93 4.19 1.07 -14.19
C THR A 93 4.36 1.60 -12.76
N PRO A 94 4.20 0.77 -11.72
CA PRO A 94 4.36 1.20 -10.34
C PRO A 94 5.81 1.57 -10.05
N THR A 95 6.02 2.66 -9.31
CA THR A 95 7.35 3.09 -8.85
C THR A 95 7.45 3.14 -7.33
N GLY A 96 6.33 3.28 -6.62
CA GLY A 96 6.33 3.35 -5.17
C GLY A 96 4.93 3.31 -4.56
N MET A 97 4.89 3.34 -3.24
CA MET A 97 3.70 3.62 -2.46
C MET A 97 3.97 4.73 -1.46
N VAL A 98 2.97 5.57 -1.26
CA VAL A 98 3.00 6.66 -0.29
C VAL A 98 2.09 6.27 0.87
N PHE A 99 2.55 6.60 2.08
CA PHE A 99 1.84 6.38 3.33
C PHE A 99 1.71 7.68 4.10
N GLU A 100 0.55 7.89 4.71
CA GLU A 100 0.21 9.09 5.48
C GLU A 100 -0.32 8.64 6.85
N ASP A 101 0.36 8.98 7.94
CA ASP A 101 -0.12 8.65 9.30
C ASP A 101 -1.00 9.77 9.85
N TYR A 102 -2.32 9.62 9.66
CA TYR A 102 -3.33 10.60 10.11
C TYR A 102 -3.41 10.75 11.63
N ARG A 103 -2.71 9.90 12.41
CA ARG A 103 -2.62 10.07 13.87
C ARG A 103 -1.62 11.12 14.28
N ILE A 104 -0.67 11.49 13.40
CA ILE A 104 0.34 12.52 13.68
C ILE A 104 -0.26 13.91 13.49
N ASP A 105 -0.82 14.16 12.31
CA ASP A 105 -1.56 15.37 11.97
C ASP A 105 -2.74 14.96 11.07
N PRO A 106 -3.99 14.97 11.58
CA PRO A 106 -5.15 14.58 10.79
C PRO A 106 -5.45 15.49 9.60
N ASP A 107 -5.01 16.76 9.64
CA ASP A 107 -5.30 17.76 8.61
C ASP A 107 -4.18 17.85 7.55
N ASP A 108 -2.93 17.55 7.93
CA ASP A 108 -1.74 17.55 7.05
C ASP A 108 -0.74 16.44 7.45
N PRO A 109 -1.10 15.16 7.25
CA PRO A 109 -0.25 14.05 7.68
C PRO A 109 1.07 14.02 6.89
N PRO A 110 2.21 13.71 7.53
CA PRO A 110 3.46 13.58 6.83
C PRO A 110 3.45 12.38 5.88
N GLU A 111 3.86 12.61 4.64
CA GLU A 111 4.00 11.56 3.62
C GLU A 111 5.31 10.79 3.76
N THR A 112 5.22 9.47 3.63
CA THR A 112 6.39 8.57 3.50
C THR A 112 6.30 7.82 2.18
N LEU A 113 7.22 8.09 1.26
CA LEU A 113 7.37 7.36 0.00
C LEU A 113 8.29 6.15 0.18
N ILE A 114 7.81 4.99 -0.26
CA ILE A 114 8.57 3.75 -0.37
C ILE A 114 8.64 3.36 -1.83
N PHE A 115 9.86 3.20 -2.34
CA PHE A 115 10.06 2.71 -3.71
C PHE A 115 9.75 1.22 -3.79
N ILE A 116 8.98 0.84 -4.81
CA ILE A 116 8.78 -0.57 -5.17
C ILE A 116 9.99 -0.97 -6.02
N PRO A 117 10.80 -1.95 -5.60
CA PRO A 117 11.91 -2.42 -6.41
C PRO A 117 11.41 -2.90 -7.78
N THR A 118 11.97 -2.32 -8.84
CA THR A 118 11.76 -2.80 -10.21
C THR A 118 12.57 -4.07 -10.38
N ILE A 119 11.91 -5.18 -10.67
CA ILE A 119 12.57 -6.41 -11.11
C ILE A 119 12.90 -6.22 -12.59
N ASP A 120 14.17 -5.99 -12.89
CA ASP A 120 14.73 -6.09 -14.25
C ASP A 120 14.92 -7.57 -14.65
#